data_AF-A0A2R6E7I3-F1
#
_entry.id   AF-A0A2R6E7I3-F1
#
_cell.length_a   1.000
_cell.length_b   1.000
_cell.length_c   1.000
_cell.angle_alpha   90.00
_cell.angle_beta   90.00
_cell.angle_gamma   90.00
#
_symmetry.space_group_name_H-M   'P 1'
#
loop_
_entity.id
_entity.type
_entity.pdbx_description
1 polymer ?
#
loop_
_entity_poly.entity_id
_entity_poly.type
_entity_poly.pdbx_seq_one_letter_code
_entity_poly.pdbx_strand_id
1 'polypeptide(L)'
;MPRLEFCTDEHVPRAYLTALESNGFSVVAGVDERGQLTVDEPLLEWATSSERVLVTNDRDFVELDAKHDHAGLVVYTDQALTPAEFARAIRRVDRQFTPDSIRNELVWLGSWI
;
A
#
# COMPACT_ATOMS: atom_id res chain seq x y z
N MET A 1 -3.45 -6.63 18.47
CA MET A 1 -3.65 -5.35 17.77
C MET A 1 -4.30 -5.68 16.43
N PRO A 2 -5.27 -4.88 15.96
CA PRO A 2 -5.81 -5.05 14.61
C PRO A 2 -4.67 -4.97 13.59
N ARG A 3 -4.67 -5.86 12.60
CA ARG A 3 -3.69 -5.85 11.51
C ARG A 3 -4.13 -4.87 10.43
N LEU A 4 -3.15 -4.33 9.71
CA LEU A 4 -3.42 -3.56 8.52
C LEU A 4 -3.84 -4.48 7.38
N GLU A 5 -4.76 -3.99 6.57
CA GLU A 5 -5.09 -4.58 5.28
C GLU A 5 -4.52 -3.68 4.19
N PHE A 6 -4.07 -4.29 3.11
CA PHE A 6 -3.34 -3.59 2.06
C PHE A 6 -4.05 -3.69 0.73
N CYS A 7 -3.81 -2.70 -0.13
CA CYS A 7 -3.99 -2.83 -1.56
C CYS A 7 -2.78 -2.27 -2.30
N THR A 8 -2.64 -2.60 -3.59
CA THR A 8 -1.56 -2.09 -4.44
C THR A 8 -2.11 -1.47 -5.71
N ASP A 9 -1.40 -0.56 -6.35
CA ASP A 9 -1.70 -0.19 -7.74
C ASP A 9 -1.23 -1.27 -8.74
N GLU A 10 -1.40 -0.99 -10.04
CA GLU A 10 -0.99 -1.86 -11.16
C GLU A 10 0.52 -1.91 -11.42
N HIS A 11 1.28 -0.91 -10.97
CA HIS A 11 2.72 -0.81 -11.13
C HIS A 11 3.48 -1.66 -10.10
N VAL A 12 2.83 -2.05 -9.00
CA VAL A 12 3.43 -2.95 -8.01
C VAL A 12 3.62 -4.36 -8.58
N PRO A 13 4.87 -4.89 -8.59
CA PRO A 13 5.14 -6.22 -9.13
C PRO A 13 4.34 -7.33 -8.44
N ARG A 14 3.75 -8.24 -9.22
CA ARG A 14 3.02 -9.41 -8.69
C ARG A 14 3.82 -10.24 -7.69
N ALA A 15 5.15 -10.30 -7.85
CA ALA A 15 6.03 -11.00 -6.92
C ALA A 15 5.96 -10.43 -5.48
N TYR A 16 5.74 -9.12 -5.32
CA TYR A 16 5.56 -8.49 -4.02
C TYR A 16 4.21 -8.85 -3.41
N LEU A 17 3.14 -8.87 -4.21
CA LEU A 17 1.82 -9.33 -3.75
C LEU A 17 1.89 -10.78 -3.26
N THR A 18 2.48 -11.68 -4.05
CA THR A 18 2.66 -13.08 -3.66
C THR A 18 3.50 -13.22 -2.40
N ALA A 19 4.53 -12.39 -2.22
CA ALA A 19 5.33 -12.40 -1.00
C ALA A 19 4.53 -11.91 0.22
N LEU A 20 3.69 -10.89 0.08
CA LEU A 20 2.81 -10.42 1.14
C LEU A 20 1.77 -11.48 1.54
N GLU A 21 1.09 -12.07 0.56
CA GLU A 21 0.12 -13.16 0.78
C GLU A 21 0.76 -14.36 1.50
N SER A 22 1.92 -14.80 1.01
CA SER A 22 2.69 -15.90 1.62
C SER A 22 3.15 -15.59 3.05
N ASN A 23 3.20 -14.31 3.41
CA ASN A 23 3.53 -13.82 4.75
C ASN A 23 2.29 -13.54 5.62
N GLY A 24 1.09 -13.89 5.14
CA GLY A 24 -0.17 -13.82 5.88
C GLY A 24 -0.79 -12.43 5.97
N PHE A 25 -0.47 -11.54 5.03
CA PHE A 25 -1.13 -10.24 4.91
C PHE A 25 -2.40 -10.34 4.06
N SER A 26 -3.44 -9.58 4.43
CA SER A 26 -4.58 -9.31 3.54
C SER A 26 -4.15 -8.27 2.53
N VAL A 27 -3.89 -8.67 1.29
CA VAL A 27 -3.53 -7.75 0.21
C VAL A 27 -4.36 -8.06 -1.02
N VAL A 28 -4.79 -7.00 -1.71
CA VAL A 28 -5.52 -7.10 -2.98
C VAL A 28 -4.87 -6.16 -3.99
N ALA A 29 -4.76 -6.57 -5.24
CA ALA A 29 -4.41 -5.61 -6.30
C ALA A 29 -5.62 -4.69 -6.51
N GLY A 30 -5.37 -3.38 -6.54
CA GLY A 30 -6.30 -2.40 -7.07
C GLY A 30 -6.46 -2.67 -8.55
N VAL A 31 -7.65 -3.12 -8.93
CA VAL A 31 -8.10 -3.30 -10.31
C VAL A 31 -9.57 -2.96 -10.30
N ASP A 32 -10.04 -2.16 -11.26
CA ASP A 32 -11.47 -2.00 -11.44
C ASP A 32 -12.10 -3.33 -11.90
N GLU A 33 -13.41 -3.47 -11.75
CA GLU A 33 -14.18 -4.65 -12.17
C GLU A 33 -14.14 -4.90 -13.71
N ARG A 34 -13.37 -4.12 -14.48
CA ARG A 34 -13.34 -4.07 -15.95
C ARG A 34 -11.93 -4.13 -16.55
N GLY A 35 -10.88 -4.23 -15.74
CA GLY A 35 -9.49 -4.28 -16.18
C GLY A 35 -8.97 -3.02 -16.86
N GLN A 36 -9.45 -1.82 -16.50
CA GLN A 36 -8.91 -0.55 -17.02
C GLN A 36 -8.09 0.21 -15.97
N LEU A 37 -7.08 0.95 -16.48
CA LEU A 37 -6.18 1.85 -15.75
C LEU A 37 -6.90 2.52 -14.59
N THR A 38 -6.46 2.24 -13.36
CA THR A 38 -7.00 2.90 -12.18
C THR A 38 -6.48 4.33 -12.20
N VAL A 39 -7.38 5.29 -12.34
CA VAL A 39 -7.05 6.69 -12.09
C VAL A 39 -6.72 6.81 -10.59
N ASP A 40 -5.66 7.54 -10.25
CA ASP A 40 -5.08 7.57 -8.90
C ASP A 40 -6.10 7.92 -7.81
N GLU A 41 -6.88 8.98 -8.01
CA GLU A 41 -7.91 9.42 -7.06
C GLU A 41 -8.97 8.32 -6.78
N PRO A 42 -9.65 7.73 -7.78
CA PRO A 42 -10.55 6.59 -7.55
C PRO A 42 -9.91 5.39 -6.84
N LEU A 43 -8.64 5.07 -7.11
CA LEU A 43 -7.97 3.97 -6.41
C LEU A 43 -7.79 4.30 -4.92
N LEU A 44 -7.35 5.52 -4.61
CA LEU A 44 -7.17 5.98 -3.23
C LEU A 44 -8.50 6.04 -2.48
N GLU A 45 -9.58 6.51 -3.12
CA GLU A 45 -10.93 6.51 -2.57
C GLU A 45 -11.44 5.09 -2.29
N TRP A 46 -11.27 4.18 -3.25
CA TRP A 46 -11.66 2.78 -3.09
C TRP A 46 -10.89 2.09 -1.96
N ALA A 47 -9.56 2.26 -1.92
CA ALA A 47 -8.71 1.76 -0.87
C ALA A 47 -9.20 2.24 0.51
N THR A 48 -9.49 3.54 0.61
CA THR A 48 -9.92 4.19 1.85
C THR A 48 -11.29 3.72 2.32
N SER A 49 -12.26 3.60 1.40
CA SER A 49 -13.59 3.08 1.72
C SER A 49 -13.57 1.60 2.13
N SER A 50 -12.54 0.86 1.69
CA SER A 50 -12.30 -0.54 2.05
C SER A 50 -11.40 -0.70 3.28
N GLU A 51 -11.03 0.40 3.95
CA GLU A 51 -10.11 0.43 5.10
C GLU A 51 -8.73 -0.21 4.80
N ARG A 52 -8.25 -0.07 3.56
CA ARG A 52 -6.98 -0.63 3.09
C ARG A 52 -5.93 0.45 2.89
N VAL A 53 -4.74 0.18 3.38
CA VAL A 53 -3.53 0.98 3.16
C VAL A 53 -3.05 0.75 1.73
N LEU A 54 -2.94 1.82 0.94
CA LEU A 54 -2.43 1.73 -0.42
C LEU A 54 -0.90 1.63 -0.41
N VAL A 55 -0.35 0.64 -1.11
CA VAL A 55 1.09 0.47 -1.31
C VAL A 55 1.43 0.75 -2.76
N THR A 56 2.30 1.71 -3.01
CA THR A 56 2.58 2.24 -4.36
C THR A 56 4.06 2.60 -4.55
N ASN A 57 4.54 2.57 -5.79
CA ASN A 57 5.79 3.23 -6.19
C ASN A 57 5.56 4.47 -7.06
N ASP A 58 4.30 4.82 -7.31
CA ASP A 58 3.93 5.99 -8.08
C ASP A 58 3.96 7.23 -7.18
N ARG A 59 4.63 8.27 -7.66
CA ARG A 59 4.80 9.52 -6.92
C ARG A 59 3.57 10.40 -7.00
N ASP A 60 2.67 10.15 -7.95
CA ASP A 60 1.48 10.98 -8.11
C ASP A 60 0.54 10.83 -6.89
N PHE A 61 0.53 9.67 -6.23
CA PHE A 61 -0.16 9.49 -4.93
C PHE A 61 0.42 10.32 -3.78
N VAL A 62 1.70 10.71 -3.83
CA VAL A 62 2.30 11.60 -2.82
C VAL A 62 1.64 12.98 -2.88
N GLU A 63 1.22 13.42 -4.06
CA GLU A 63 0.48 14.68 -4.18
C GLU A 63 -0.96 14.58 -3.68
N LEU A 64 -1.52 13.38 -3.62
CA LEU A 64 -2.89 13.13 -3.16
C LEU A 64 -3.00 13.06 -1.62
N ASP A 65 -1.93 12.71 -0.92
CA ASP A 65 -1.85 12.67 0.56
C ASP A 65 -2.35 13.98 1.21
N ALA A 66 -1.94 15.13 0.68
CA ALA A 66 -2.37 16.43 1.20
C ALA A 66 -3.77 16.87 0.73
N LYS A 67 -4.36 16.17 -0.26
CA LYS A 67 -5.62 16.57 -0.94
C LYS A 67 -6.80 15.70 -0.55
N HIS A 68 -6.57 14.45 -0.16
CA HIS A 68 -7.61 13.46 0.13
C HIS A 68 -7.32 12.74 1.44
N ASP A 69 -8.37 12.49 2.23
CA ASP A 69 -8.28 11.55 3.34
C ASP A 69 -8.03 10.14 2.80
N HIS A 70 -7.17 9.38 3.48
CA HIS A 70 -6.90 8.00 3.14
C HIS A 70 -6.69 7.08 4.33
N ALA A 71 -6.94 5.78 4.13
CA ALA A 71 -6.71 4.76 5.16
C ALA A 71 -5.21 4.51 5.46
N GLY A 72 -4.31 5.13 4.69
CA GLY A 72 -2.86 5.10 4.85
C GLY A 72 -2.18 4.93 3.50
N LEU A 73 -1.01 5.52 3.32
CA LEU A 73 -0.24 5.44 2.08
C LEU A 73 1.18 4.98 2.38
N VAL A 74 1.60 3.87 1.76
CA VAL A 74 2.96 3.34 1.88
C VAL A 74 3.64 3.46 0.52
N VAL A 75 4.70 4.27 0.47
CA VAL A 75 5.42 4.58 -0.77
C VAL A 75 6.81 3.94 -0.74
N TYR A 76 7.15 3.20 -1.78
CA TYR A 76 8.50 2.66 -1.96
C TYR A 76 9.13 3.20 -3.25
N THR A 77 10.39 3.61 -3.18
CA THR A 77 11.11 4.21 -4.32
C THR A 77 12.25 3.34 -4.83
N ASP A 78 12.68 2.37 -4.02
CA ASP A 78 13.75 1.44 -4.39
C ASP A 78 13.16 0.24 -5.15
N GLN A 79 13.43 0.19 -6.46
CA GLN A 79 13.02 -0.91 -7.33
C GLN A 79 13.93 -2.15 -7.23
N ALA A 80 15.05 -2.07 -6.49
CA ALA A 80 15.96 -3.19 -6.28
C ALA A 80 15.56 -4.09 -5.11
N LEU A 81 14.50 -3.75 -4.36
CA LEU A 81 14.02 -4.54 -3.23
C LEU A 81 13.68 -5.97 -3.65
N THR A 82 14.22 -6.95 -2.94
CA THR A 82 13.74 -8.32 -3.10
C THR A 82 12.32 -8.45 -2.50
N PRO A 83 11.49 -9.39 -2.99
CA PRO A 83 10.15 -9.61 -2.41
C PRO A 83 10.18 -9.92 -0.91
N ALA A 84 11.25 -10.56 -0.42
CA ALA A 84 11.45 -10.85 0.99
C ALA A 84 11.73 -9.59 1.82
N GLU A 85 12.57 -8.68 1.33
CA GLU A 85 12.84 -7.39 1.98
C GLU A 85 11.60 -6.51 2.00
N PHE A 86 10.87 -6.45 0.88
CA PHE A 86 9.60 -5.74 0.78
C PHE A 86 8.59 -6.22 1.83
N ALA A 87 8.33 -7.53 1.88
CA ALA A 87 7.41 -8.10 2.87
C ALA A 87 7.88 -7.90 4.32
N ARG A 88 9.20 -7.92 4.56
CA ARG A 88 9.77 -7.65 5.88
C ARG A 88 9.57 -6.19 6.30
N ALA A 89 9.75 -5.25 5.38
CA ALA A 89 9.53 -3.82 5.62
C ALA A 89 8.04 -3.55 5.94
N ILE A 90 7.13 -4.09 5.12
CA ILE A 90 5.67 -4.00 5.36
C ILE A 90 5.29 -4.60 6.73
N ARG A 91 5.91 -5.71 7.14
CA ARG A 91 5.69 -6.27 8.48
C ARG A 91 6.11 -5.35 9.61
N ARG A 92 7.14 -4.53 9.42
CA ARG A 92 7.55 -3.55 10.45
C ARG A 92 6.54 -2.41 10.52
N VAL A 93 6.01 -1.95 9.39
CA VAL A 93 4.91 -0.98 9.31
C VAL A 93 3.66 -1.53 10.01
N ASP A 94 3.20 -2.73 9.66
CA ASP A 94 2.04 -3.42 10.28
C ASP A 94 2.17 -3.60 11.80
N ARG A 95 3.40 -3.72 12.32
CA ARG A 95 3.63 -3.80 13.76
C ARG A 95 3.67 -2.46 14.47
N GLN A 96 4.06 -1.40 13.76
CA GLN A 96 4.15 -0.06 14.31
C GLN A 96 2.77 0.60 14.40
N PHE A 97 1.96 0.41 13.37
CA PHE A 97 0.72 1.16 13.20
C PHE A 97 -0.52 0.28 13.39
N THR A 98 -1.56 0.89 13.95
CA THR A 98 -2.95 0.43 13.85
C THR A 98 -3.65 1.13 12.68
N PRO A 99 -4.81 0.63 12.22
CA PRO A 99 -5.61 1.28 11.17
C PRO A 99 -5.93 2.75 11.47
N ASP A 100 -6.19 3.09 12.73
CA ASP A 100 -6.46 4.48 13.14
C ASP A 100 -5.20 5.36 13.08
N SER A 101 -4.04 4.82 13.46
CA SER A 101 -2.80 5.60 13.55
C SER A 101 -2.08 5.81 12.23
N ILE A 102 -2.38 5.01 11.20
CA ILE A 102 -1.82 5.17 9.84
C ILE A 102 -2.75 5.95 8.91
N ARG A 103 -3.97 6.25 9.35
CA ARG A 103 -4.91 7.06 8.59
C ARG A 103 -4.30 8.44 8.32
N ASN A 104 -4.36 8.87 7.06
CA ASN A 104 -3.77 10.12 6.57
C ASN A 104 -2.25 10.24 6.82
N GLU A 105 -1.55 9.11 6.99
CA GLU A 105 -0.09 9.06 7.09
C GLU A 105 0.52 8.54 5.78
N LEU A 106 1.51 9.27 5.27
CA LEU A 106 2.40 8.84 4.20
C LEU A 106 3.68 8.24 4.78
N VAL A 107 3.87 6.94 4.54
CA VAL A 107 4.98 6.15 5.06
C VAL A 107 5.93 5.77 3.94
N TRP A 108 7.17 6.28 3.99
CA TRP A 108 8.24 5.86 3.09
C TRP A 108 8.81 4.51 3.51
N LEU A 109 8.52 3.45 2.73
CA LEU A 109 8.94 2.08 3.02
C LEU A 109 10.46 1.91 3.14
N GLY A 110 11.23 2.75 2.44
CA GLY A 110 12.69 2.77 2.51
C GLY A 110 13.24 3.03 3.92
N SER A 111 12.48 3.68 4.79
CA SER A 111 12.84 3.90 6.20
C SER A 111 12.71 2.64 7.07
N TRP A 112 12.20 1.54 6.50
CA TRP A 112 11.83 0.31 7.18
C TRP A 112 12.58 -0.92 6.67
N ILE A 113 13.62 -0.75 5.85
CA ILE A 113 14.47 -1.83 5.31
C ILE A 113 15.49 -2.30 6.36
#